data_AF-A0A381UYH4-F1
#
_entry.id   AF-A0A381UYH4-F1
#
_cell.length_a   1.000
_cell.length_b   1.000
_cell.length_c   1.000
_cell.angle_alpha   90.00
_cell.angle_beta   90.00
_cell.angle_gamma   90.00
#
_symmetry.space_group_name_H-M   'P 1'
#
loop_
_entity.id
_entity.type
_entity.pdbx_description
1 polymer ?
#
loop_
_entity_poly.entity_id
_entity_poly.type
_entity_poly.pdbx_seq_one_letter_code
_entity_poly.pdbx_strand_id
1 'polypeptide(L)'
;MISSKQHISHALTGCGVSTHLLVVLPSPNADDYPNDISSAESNFGAALDYCKPDRMTLMKIPYEGHAEEGLPLGFKDAFESRGWHDLSESTEILKVLAIDPYAHDWDPSEFFLKYFEPLLKGRTEDERTVFFVGPGSAFLTALMTQLAYSIGAEMISNTPFDDEGNRSVRSLAFAAEGAACYRKLVDGKPLGEPLRKGTSMPRNALVRLLENQSFNGRWSTARSLSGGSNLPDPLGFSQSALPLSGLIKQRKTGDGVKYTLTPAGLVAAIEIRRHHLMCFDSLYQDDALSAPEPATGARGLIAGLRARNTAPSFEAEECNEFANGSEGFDPIALVISHVSESAQSSFSDLPSPTGMSEVFGQRGKNLIATVGSYCGPDWDTESHFVNAMEWLLSLPEYDVEWHLDVTRLTSQDQIVLSLLCHLLGVPIIYRSMREGTGVRGMPVDAPEGIRYPPGLHQHRTPIYSVWRSISDLIVHDSLDEEVRAFLESIVDPDQVVTKQDYDAIVNIALSRGEQARSRVESKLLRDGLFARATFSGGARGRATTSGWVLSSDGRIVMAFMQAWDG
;
A
#
# COMPACT_ATOMS: atom_id res chain seq x y z
N MET A 1 -16.72 -35.74 5.72
CA MET A 1 -16.95 -34.66 4.73
C MET A 1 -17.97 -33.71 5.33
N ILE A 2 -17.49 -32.63 5.94
CA ILE A 2 -18.29 -31.49 6.39
C ILE A 2 -17.53 -30.28 5.83
N SER A 3 -18.21 -29.46 5.04
CA SER A 3 -17.63 -28.37 4.26
C SER A 3 -17.15 -27.24 5.18
N SER A 4 -15.84 -27.13 5.39
CA SER A 4 -15.22 -26.03 6.14
C SER A 4 -15.08 -24.73 5.34
N LYS A 5 -15.68 -24.65 4.14
CA LYS A 5 -15.73 -23.42 3.33
C LYS A 5 -16.78 -22.41 3.80
N GLN A 6 -17.72 -22.80 4.68
CA GLN A 6 -18.84 -21.95 5.07
C GLN A 6 -18.56 -21.00 6.24
N HIS A 7 -17.53 -21.20 7.07
CA HIS A 7 -17.37 -20.38 8.28
C HIS A 7 -16.49 -19.13 8.14
N ILE A 8 -15.78 -18.94 7.02
CA ILE A 8 -14.99 -17.71 6.79
C ILE A 8 -15.70 -16.78 5.80
N SER A 9 -16.44 -17.31 4.81
CA SER A 9 -17.22 -16.45 3.89
C SER A 9 -18.44 -15.79 4.55
N HIS A 10 -18.98 -16.37 5.63
CA HIS A 10 -20.14 -15.81 6.33
C HIS A 10 -19.81 -14.57 7.18
N ALA A 11 -18.53 -14.28 7.46
CA ALA A 11 -18.14 -13.04 8.14
C ALA A 11 -18.11 -11.81 7.21
N LEU A 12 -18.15 -12.02 5.89
CA LEU A 12 -18.09 -10.93 4.89
C LEU A 12 -19.37 -10.80 4.03
N THR A 13 -20.37 -11.66 4.25
CA THR A 13 -21.65 -11.65 3.49
C THR A 13 -22.88 -11.90 4.38
N GLY A 14 -22.80 -11.57 5.66
CA GLY A 14 -23.92 -11.70 6.58
C GLY A 14 -25.01 -10.66 6.33
N CYS A 15 -26.25 -11.09 6.08
CA CYS A 15 -27.43 -10.24 6.24
C CYS A 15 -27.41 -9.63 7.65
N GLY A 16 -27.44 -8.30 7.74
CA GLY A 16 -27.55 -7.55 9.00
C GLY A 16 -26.26 -6.88 9.51
N VAL A 17 -25.17 -6.89 8.73
CA VAL A 17 -23.93 -6.16 9.04
C VAL A 17 -23.98 -4.80 8.34
N SER A 18 -23.91 -3.71 9.12
CA SER A 18 -23.85 -2.34 8.57
C SER A 18 -22.65 -2.20 7.65
N THR A 19 -22.83 -1.63 6.46
CA THR A 19 -21.75 -1.43 5.48
C THR A 19 -21.46 0.04 5.26
N HIS A 20 -20.19 0.44 5.46
CA HIS A 20 -19.69 1.78 5.15
C HIS A 20 -18.87 1.75 3.86
N LEU A 21 -19.39 2.39 2.81
CA LEU A 21 -18.69 2.53 1.53
C LEU A 21 -17.91 3.83 1.45
N LEU A 22 -16.62 3.72 1.14
CA LEU A 22 -15.70 4.82 0.95
C LEU A 22 -15.33 4.96 -0.53
N VAL A 23 -15.54 6.14 -1.09
CA VAL A 23 -15.28 6.41 -2.51
C VAL A 23 -14.48 7.69 -2.66
N VAL A 24 -13.40 7.63 -3.43
CA VAL A 24 -12.71 8.83 -3.93
C VAL A 24 -13.39 9.27 -5.22
N LEU A 25 -13.85 10.51 -5.26
CA LEU A 25 -14.40 11.08 -6.49
C LEU A 25 -13.27 11.47 -7.45
N PRO A 26 -13.40 11.17 -8.74
CA PRO A 26 -12.49 11.72 -9.75
C PRO A 26 -12.66 13.24 -9.86
N SER A 27 -11.80 13.87 -10.66
CA SER A 27 -11.97 15.29 -10.99
C SER A 27 -13.32 15.51 -11.67
N PRO A 28 -14.05 16.61 -11.39
CA PRO A 28 -15.27 16.96 -12.13
C PRO A 28 -15.08 17.04 -13.65
N ASN A 29 -13.85 17.29 -14.10
CA ASN A 29 -13.48 17.36 -15.51
C ASN A 29 -13.13 15.99 -16.13
N ALA A 30 -13.14 14.92 -15.33
CA ALA A 30 -12.83 13.58 -15.82
C ALA A 30 -14.12 12.89 -16.31
N ASP A 31 -13.97 12.07 -17.36
CA ASP A 31 -15.09 11.37 -18.00
C ASP A 31 -15.81 10.39 -17.05
N ASP A 32 -15.14 9.96 -15.99
CA ASP A 32 -15.66 9.05 -14.97
C ASP A 32 -16.38 9.77 -13.81
N TYR A 33 -16.49 11.11 -13.85
CA TYR A 33 -17.23 11.86 -12.84
C TYR A 33 -18.75 11.63 -12.94
N PRO A 34 -19.46 11.36 -11.82
CA PRO A 34 -20.88 11.05 -11.82
C PRO A 34 -21.76 12.32 -11.98
N ASN A 35 -21.66 12.97 -13.12
CA ASN A 35 -22.43 14.18 -13.48
C ASN A 35 -23.92 13.89 -13.69
N ASP A 36 -24.25 12.66 -14.13
CA ASP A 36 -25.60 12.20 -14.40
C ASP A 36 -25.76 10.72 -14.01
N ILE A 37 -27.01 10.23 -14.02
CA ILE A 37 -27.31 8.85 -13.65
C ILE A 37 -26.57 7.84 -14.53
N SER A 38 -26.38 8.09 -15.83
CA SER A 38 -25.69 7.15 -16.73
C SER A 38 -24.22 6.99 -16.33
N SER A 39 -23.54 8.10 -16.06
CA SER A 39 -22.16 8.13 -15.59
C SER A 39 -22.03 7.56 -14.17
N ALA A 40 -23.03 7.75 -13.30
CA ALA A 40 -23.04 7.15 -11.97
C ALA A 40 -23.25 5.63 -12.01
N GLU A 41 -24.22 5.15 -12.78
CA GLU A 41 -24.53 3.73 -12.95
C GLU A 41 -23.38 2.98 -13.60
N SER A 42 -22.86 3.53 -14.71
CA SER A 42 -21.67 3.01 -15.36
C SER A 42 -20.52 3.02 -14.36
N ASN A 43 -20.11 4.22 -13.90
CA ASN A 43 -19.21 4.57 -12.80
C ASN A 43 -19.05 3.57 -11.65
N PHE A 44 -20.15 3.48 -10.91
CA PHE A 44 -20.20 3.14 -9.50
C PHE A 44 -21.37 2.20 -9.20
N GLY A 45 -22.33 2.02 -10.13
CA GLY A 45 -23.52 1.21 -9.94
C GLY A 45 -23.20 -0.22 -9.50
N ALA A 46 -22.22 -0.87 -10.13
CA ALA A 46 -21.80 -2.21 -9.73
C ALA A 46 -21.23 -2.25 -8.29
N ALA A 47 -20.50 -1.21 -7.85
CA ALA A 47 -19.99 -1.11 -6.48
C ALA A 47 -21.11 -0.86 -5.47
N LEU A 48 -22.05 0.01 -5.81
CA LEU A 48 -23.25 0.26 -5.01
C LEU A 48 -24.08 -1.02 -4.85
N ASP A 49 -24.31 -1.77 -5.91
CA ASP A 49 -25.11 -3.00 -5.89
C ASP A 49 -24.40 -4.14 -5.15
N TYR A 50 -23.06 -4.19 -5.21
CA TYR A 50 -22.24 -5.14 -4.46
C TYR A 50 -22.24 -4.84 -2.96
N CYS A 51 -22.07 -3.57 -2.58
CA CYS A 51 -21.93 -3.16 -1.19
C CYS A 51 -23.27 -3.00 -0.47
N LYS A 52 -24.29 -2.46 -1.15
CA LYS A 52 -25.57 -2.00 -0.56
C LYS A 52 -25.31 -1.21 0.74
N PRO A 53 -24.59 -0.08 0.65
CA PRO A 53 -24.10 0.62 1.83
C PRO A 53 -25.24 1.20 2.68
N ASP A 54 -25.11 1.08 4.00
CA ASP A 54 -25.92 1.78 4.99
C ASP A 54 -25.37 3.19 5.26
N ARG A 55 -24.05 3.34 5.08
CA ARG A 55 -23.32 4.61 5.21
C ARG A 55 -22.39 4.79 4.02
N MET A 56 -22.25 6.02 3.55
CA MET A 56 -21.33 6.37 2.47
C MET A 56 -20.56 7.63 2.80
N THR A 57 -19.25 7.61 2.55
CA THR A 57 -18.40 8.80 2.64
C THR A 57 -17.69 9.01 1.31
N LEU A 58 -17.86 10.20 0.74
CA LEU A 58 -17.27 10.64 -0.51
C LEU A 58 -16.09 11.57 -0.26
N MET A 59 -14.90 11.17 -0.69
CA MET A 59 -13.72 12.03 -0.68
C MET A 59 -13.69 12.85 -1.97
N LYS A 60 -13.89 14.16 -1.86
CA LYS A 60 -13.96 15.10 -2.98
C LYS A 60 -12.75 16.02 -2.98
N ILE A 61 -12.07 16.14 -4.12
CA ILE A 61 -11.05 17.16 -4.36
C ILE A 61 -11.76 18.46 -4.83
N PRO A 62 -11.64 19.59 -4.11
CA PRO A 62 -12.12 20.89 -4.57
C PRO A 62 -11.44 21.30 -5.87
N TYR A 63 -12.23 21.81 -6.82
CA TYR A 63 -11.74 22.40 -8.07
C TYR A 63 -12.28 23.82 -8.19
N GLU A 64 -11.42 24.78 -8.56
CA GLU A 64 -11.85 26.15 -8.86
C GLU A 64 -12.89 26.14 -10.00
N GLY A 65 -14.00 26.87 -9.81
CA GLY A 65 -15.08 26.97 -10.80
C GLY A 65 -16.17 25.90 -10.70
N HIS A 66 -16.00 24.85 -9.89
CA HIS A 66 -17.07 23.89 -9.59
C HIS A 66 -17.78 24.23 -8.28
N ALA A 67 -19.00 24.76 -8.38
CA ALA A 67 -19.79 25.25 -7.24
C ALA A 67 -20.57 24.16 -6.49
N GLU A 68 -20.63 22.94 -7.00
CA GLU A 68 -21.43 21.89 -6.37
C GLU A 68 -20.76 21.44 -5.07
N GLU A 69 -21.32 21.83 -3.92
CA GLU A 69 -20.77 21.48 -2.61
C GLU A 69 -21.30 20.16 -2.05
N GLY A 70 -22.40 19.65 -2.63
CA GLY A 70 -23.15 18.49 -2.17
C GLY A 70 -22.87 17.21 -2.97
N LEU A 71 -23.75 16.22 -2.76
CA LEU A 71 -23.71 14.91 -3.43
C LEU A 71 -23.85 15.14 -4.94
N PRO A 72 -22.95 14.59 -5.79
CA PRO A 72 -23.08 14.75 -7.24
C PRO A 72 -24.45 14.30 -7.73
N LEU A 73 -25.03 15.05 -8.67
CA LEU A 73 -26.37 14.78 -9.19
C LEU A 73 -26.57 13.32 -9.65
N GLY A 74 -25.57 12.73 -10.32
CA GLY A 74 -25.65 11.35 -10.75
C GLY A 74 -25.80 10.34 -9.61
N PHE A 75 -25.14 10.57 -8.46
CA PHE A 75 -25.34 9.73 -7.28
C PHE A 75 -26.72 9.92 -6.68
N LYS A 76 -27.21 11.16 -6.62
CA LYS A 76 -28.55 11.46 -6.12
C LYS A 76 -29.61 10.71 -6.92
N ASP A 77 -29.55 10.81 -8.24
CA ASP A 77 -30.48 10.13 -9.15
C ASP A 77 -30.37 8.60 -9.04
N ALA A 78 -29.15 8.07 -8.88
CA ALA A 78 -28.90 6.63 -8.71
C ALA A 78 -29.39 6.09 -7.34
N PHE A 79 -29.40 6.91 -6.30
CA PHE A 79 -29.95 6.53 -4.99
C PHE A 79 -31.47 6.61 -4.99
N GLU A 80 -32.04 7.67 -5.60
CA GLU A 80 -33.48 7.79 -5.78
C GLU A 80 -34.06 6.62 -6.60
N SER A 81 -33.37 6.21 -7.67
CA SER A 81 -33.79 5.06 -8.50
C SER A 81 -33.79 3.73 -7.72
N ARG A 82 -32.94 3.60 -6.70
CA ARG A 82 -32.84 2.44 -5.80
C ARG A 82 -33.71 2.55 -4.55
N GLY A 83 -34.40 3.68 -4.34
CA GLY A 83 -35.17 3.95 -3.13
C GLY A 83 -34.31 4.18 -1.88
N TRP A 84 -33.05 4.57 -2.04
CA TRP A 84 -32.09 4.81 -0.96
C TRP A 84 -32.09 6.28 -0.53
N HIS A 85 -33.27 6.79 -0.18
CA HIS A 85 -33.45 8.20 0.20
C HIS A 85 -32.63 8.58 1.43
N ASP A 86 -32.62 7.73 2.46
CA ASP A 86 -31.87 7.95 3.69
C ASP A 86 -30.37 8.11 3.39
N LEU A 87 -29.81 7.26 2.53
CA LEU A 87 -28.40 7.34 2.13
C LEU A 87 -28.09 8.63 1.36
N SER A 88 -29.00 9.09 0.50
CA SER A 88 -28.83 10.37 -0.21
C SER A 88 -28.77 11.58 0.74
N GLU A 89 -29.46 11.52 1.87
CA GLU A 89 -29.45 12.59 2.88
C GLU A 89 -28.28 12.45 3.86
N SER A 90 -27.85 11.22 4.14
CA SER A 90 -26.81 10.91 5.12
C SER A 90 -25.40 10.75 4.55
N THR A 91 -25.21 10.79 3.23
CA THR A 91 -23.89 10.66 2.61
C THR A 91 -22.98 11.81 3.05
N GLU A 92 -21.87 11.44 3.68
CA GLU A 92 -20.87 12.38 4.15
C GLU A 92 -19.94 12.77 3.00
N ILE A 93 -19.68 14.07 2.85
CA ILE A 93 -18.79 14.58 1.81
C ILE A 93 -17.58 15.21 2.46
N LEU A 94 -16.47 14.50 2.36
CA LEU A 94 -15.20 14.93 2.87
C LEU A 94 -14.45 15.69 1.77
N LYS A 95 -14.43 17.02 1.90
CA LYS A 95 -13.62 17.88 1.01
C LYS A 95 -12.15 17.72 1.38
N VAL A 96 -11.43 16.89 0.65
CA VAL A 96 -9.99 16.74 0.77
C VAL A 96 -9.36 17.95 0.13
N LEU A 97 -8.62 18.78 0.88
CA LEU A 97 -7.81 19.89 0.33
C LEU A 97 -7.22 19.41 -0.98
N ALA A 98 -7.41 20.22 -2.03
CA ALA A 98 -6.75 19.96 -3.29
C ALA A 98 -5.31 19.62 -2.92
N ILE A 99 -4.91 18.37 -3.18
CA ILE A 99 -3.51 18.02 -3.12
C ILE A 99 -2.96 18.94 -4.18
N ASP A 100 -2.40 20.05 -3.73
CA ASP A 100 -1.62 20.93 -4.55
C ASP A 100 -0.21 20.36 -4.42
N PRO A 101 0.18 19.41 -5.28
CA PRO A 101 1.54 18.90 -5.28
C PRO A 101 2.58 20.00 -5.56
N TYR A 102 2.15 21.24 -5.82
CA TYR A 102 2.96 22.43 -6.03
C TYR A 102 3.08 23.32 -4.79
N ALA A 103 2.28 23.10 -3.74
CA ALA A 103 2.44 23.78 -2.48
C ALA A 103 3.78 23.38 -1.85
N HIS A 104 4.66 24.36 -1.64
CA HIS A 104 6.02 24.15 -1.13
C HIS A 104 6.04 23.44 0.24
N ASP A 105 4.95 23.56 1.00
CA ASP A 105 4.83 23.06 2.37
C ASP A 105 3.75 21.96 2.50
N TRP A 106 3.47 21.21 1.43
CA TRP A 106 2.54 20.09 1.52
C TRP A 106 3.07 19.02 2.49
N ASP A 107 2.40 18.89 3.63
CA ASP A 107 2.70 17.89 4.66
C ASP A 107 1.63 16.78 4.62
N PRO A 108 2.00 15.53 4.31
CA PRO A 108 1.09 14.39 4.36
C PRO A 108 0.38 14.27 5.72
N SER A 109 0.99 14.70 6.83
CA SER A 109 0.35 14.69 8.15
C SER A 109 -0.88 15.58 8.23
N GLU A 110 -0.94 16.70 7.48
CA GLU A 110 -2.16 17.51 7.38
C GLU A 110 -3.31 16.76 6.68
N PHE A 111 -2.98 15.91 5.70
CA PHE A 111 -3.97 15.05 5.07
C PHE A 111 -4.58 14.07 6.11
N PHE A 112 -3.74 13.47 6.96
CA PHE A 112 -4.23 12.58 8.01
C PHE A 112 -5.01 13.33 9.09
N LEU A 113 -4.53 14.48 9.57
CA LEU A 113 -5.24 15.30 10.57
C LEU A 113 -6.64 15.71 10.09
N LYS A 114 -6.77 16.13 8.83
CA LYS A 114 -8.01 16.74 8.33
C LYS A 114 -9.00 15.73 7.75
N TYR A 115 -8.52 14.59 7.27
CA TYR A 115 -9.35 13.66 6.48
C TYR A 115 -9.48 12.27 7.07
N PHE A 116 -8.79 11.98 8.18
CA PHE A 116 -8.81 10.63 8.75
C PHE A 116 -9.88 10.42 9.82
N GLU A 117 -10.17 11.43 10.66
CA GLU A 117 -11.22 11.35 11.69
C GLU A 117 -12.57 10.87 11.10
N PRO A 118 -13.09 11.40 9.98
CA PRO A 118 -14.36 10.95 9.41
C PRO A 118 -14.37 9.48 8.94
N LEU A 119 -13.21 8.95 8.55
CA LEU A 119 -13.03 7.57 8.10
C LEU A 119 -13.09 6.56 9.26
N LEU A 120 -12.85 7.04 10.48
CA LEU A 120 -12.85 6.24 11.70
C LEU A 120 -14.07 6.49 12.59
N LYS A 121 -14.54 7.74 12.62
CA LYS A 121 -15.57 8.20 13.53
C LYS A 121 -16.90 7.51 13.23
N GLY A 122 -17.51 6.98 14.27
CA GLY A 122 -18.77 6.23 14.17
C GLY A 122 -18.63 4.80 13.69
N ARG A 123 -17.40 4.31 13.41
CA ARG A 123 -17.19 2.89 13.12
C ARG A 123 -17.51 2.07 14.36
N THR A 124 -18.53 1.23 14.27
CA THR A 124 -18.77 0.20 15.28
C THR A 124 -17.87 -1.00 14.97
N GLU A 125 -17.48 -1.78 15.99
CA GLU A 125 -16.68 -3.00 15.79
C GLU A 125 -17.34 -3.99 14.81
N ASP A 126 -18.67 -3.89 14.65
CA ASP A 126 -19.50 -4.70 13.76
C ASP A 126 -19.73 -4.08 12.36
N GLU A 127 -19.18 -2.90 12.05
CA GLU A 127 -19.35 -2.26 10.74
C GLU A 127 -18.31 -2.78 9.71
N ARG A 128 -18.80 -3.22 8.54
CA ARG A 128 -17.96 -3.60 7.40
C ARG A 128 -17.59 -2.35 6.61
N THR A 129 -16.33 -1.94 6.72
CA THR A 129 -15.77 -0.86 5.91
C THR A 129 -15.27 -1.38 4.56
N VAL A 130 -15.71 -0.76 3.47
CA VAL A 130 -15.35 -1.11 2.10
C VAL A 130 -14.81 0.11 1.36
N PHE A 131 -13.64 -0.03 0.75
CA PHE A 131 -13.00 0.99 -0.07
C PHE A 131 -13.20 0.66 -1.55
N PHE A 132 -13.84 1.57 -2.27
CA PHE A 132 -13.86 1.53 -3.73
C PHE A 132 -12.63 2.24 -4.28
N VAL A 133 -11.63 1.46 -4.68
CA VAL A 133 -10.33 1.93 -5.15
C VAL A 133 -10.25 1.91 -6.68
N GLY A 134 -9.48 2.84 -7.26
CA GLY A 134 -9.27 2.95 -8.71
C GLY A 134 -9.74 4.27 -9.31
N PRO A 135 -10.93 4.79 -8.95
CA PRO A 135 -11.32 6.16 -9.30
C PRO A 135 -10.45 7.20 -8.57
N GLY A 136 -10.26 8.37 -9.19
CA GLY A 136 -9.46 9.45 -8.61
C GLY A 136 -8.04 9.54 -9.16
N SER A 137 -7.19 10.29 -8.44
CA SER A 137 -5.78 10.45 -8.83
C SER A 137 -4.96 9.20 -8.49
N ALA A 138 -3.88 8.96 -9.24
CA ALA A 138 -2.96 7.85 -8.99
C ALA A 138 -2.44 7.82 -7.54
N PHE A 139 -2.15 9.00 -7.00
CA PHE A 139 -1.71 9.16 -5.62
C PHE A 139 -2.78 8.73 -4.61
N LEU A 140 -4.03 9.18 -4.78
CA LEU A 140 -5.12 8.78 -3.89
C LEU A 140 -5.46 7.30 -4.01
N THR A 141 -5.43 6.73 -5.23
CA THR A 141 -5.61 5.28 -5.42
C THR A 141 -4.55 4.50 -4.63
N ALA A 142 -3.27 4.90 -4.72
CA ALA A 142 -2.19 4.26 -3.98
C ALA A 142 -2.36 4.45 -2.45
N LEU A 143 -2.72 5.64 -2.01
CA LEU A 143 -2.91 5.97 -0.59
C LEU A 143 -4.08 5.18 0.03
N MET A 144 -5.22 5.15 -0.66
CA MET A 144 -6.43 4.45 -0.21
C MET A 144 -6.23 2.93 -0.21
N THR A 145 -5.48 2.39 -1.16
CA THR A 145 -5.11 0.96 -1.18
C THR A 145 -4.27 0.60 0.06
N GLN A 146 -3.25 1.41 0.37
CA GLN A 146 -2.40 1.21 1.55
C GLN A 146 -3.18 1.35 2.85
N LEU A 147 -4.04 2.36 2.93
CA LEU A 147 -4.87 2.60 4.09
C LEU A 147 -5.87 1.47 4.33
N ALA A 148 -6.62 1.08 3.30
CA ALA A 148 -7.61 0.01 3.40
C ALA A 148 -6.97 -1.30 3.88
N TYR A 149 -5.80 -1.64 3.34
CA TYR A 149 -5.02 -2.79 3.80
C TYR A 149 -4.64 -2.66 5.30
N SER A 150 -4.11 -1.51 5.70
CA SER A 150 -3.60 -1.26 7.05
C SER A 150 -4.70 -1.40 8.10
N ILE A 151 -5.90 -0.89 7.83
CA ILE A 151 -7.02 -0.95 8.78
C ILE A 151 -7.81 -2.27 8.67
N GLY A 152 -7.39 -3.18 7.79
CA GLY A 152 -8.06 -4.45 7.51
C GLY A 152 -9.44 -4.30 6.86
N ALA A 153 -9.66 -3.21 6.13
CA ALA A 153 -10.88 -2.99 5.37
C ALA A 153 -10.89 -3.80 4.07
N GLU A 154 -12.07 -3.99 3.51
CA GLU A 154 -12.20 -4.61 2.21
C GLU A 154 -11.93 -3.59 1.10
N MET A 155 -11.28 -4.05 0.03
CA MET A 155 -11.08 -3.24 -1.17
C MET A 155 -11.84 -3.87 -2.33
N ILE A 156 -12.52 -3.02 -3.09
CA ILE A 156 -13.19 -3.40 -4.33
C ILE A 156 -12.78 -2.44 -5.44
N SER A 157 -12.79 -2.92 -6.68
CA SER A 157 -12.53 -2.11 -7.87
C SER A 157 -13.29 -2.65 -9.07
N ASN A 158 -13.48 -1.84 -10.09
CA ASN A 158 -14.13 -2.29 -11.31
C ASN A 158 -13.15 -2.98 -12.25
N THR A 159 -13.67 -3.97 -12.96
CA THR A 159 -13.05 -4.42 -14.21
C THR A 159 -13.07 -3.28 -15.23
N PRO A 160 -12.16 -3.32 -16.21
CA PRO A 160 -12.36 -2.65 -17.49
C PRO A 160 -13.76 -2.87 -18.06
N PHE A 161 -14.19 -1.92 -18.90
CA PHE A 161 -15.40 -2.03 -19.70
C PHE A 161 -15.31 -3.21 -20.65
N ASP A 162 -16.42 -3.90 -20.89
CA ASP A 162 -16.57 -4.81 -22.02
C ASP A 162 -17.10 -4.10 -23.28
N ASP A 163 -17.18 -4.84 -24.38
CA ASP A 163 -17.68 -4.35 -25.68
C ASP A 163 -19.13 -3.83 -25.62
N GLU A 164 -19.90 -4.15 -24.57
CA GLU A 164 -21.27 -3.68 -24.35
C GLU A 164 -21.32 -2.44 -23.44
N GLY A 165 -20.17 -1.96 -22.96
CA GLY A 165 -20.06 -0.82 -22.03
C GLY A 165 -20.39 -1.19 -20.58
N ASN A 166 -20.45 -2.49 -20.26
CA ASN A 166 -20.68 -2.96 -18.90
C ASN A 166 -19.34 -3.21 -18.19
N ARG A 167 -19.40 -3.24 -16.86
CA ARG A 167 -18.27 -3.67 -16.02
C ARG A 167 -18.77 -4.37 -14.77
N SER A 168 -17.88 -5.13 -14.15
CA SER A 168 -18.16 -5.86 -12.92
C SER A 168 -17.24 -5.40 -11.80
N VAL A 169 -17.66 -5.63 -10.55
CA VAL A 169 -16.81 -5.38 -9.39
C VAL A 169 -15.98 -6.62 -9.08
N ARG A 170 -14.70 -6.40 -8.80
CA ARG A 170 -13.77 -7.37 -8.25
C ARG A 170 -13.39 -6.98 -6.83
N SER A 171 -13.48 -7.94 -5.92
CA SER A 171 -12.97 -7.80 -4.57
C SER A 171 -11.49 -8.18 -4.52
N LEU A 172 -10.73 -7.51 -3.65
CA LEU A 172 -9.38 -7.87 -3.25
C LEU A 172 -9.38 -8.49 -1.85
N ALA A 173 -10.44 -9.24 -1.51
CA ALA A 173 -10.61 -9.90 -0.20
C ALA A 173 -9.40 -10.72 0.25
N PHE A 174 -8.64 -11.31 -0.69
CA PHE A 174 -7.42 -12.07 -0.39
C PHE A 174 -6.40 -11.26 0.45
N ALA A 175 -6.36 -9.94 0.28
CA ALA A 175 -5.46 -9.07 1.03
C ALA A 175 -5.84 -8.99 2.51
N ALA A 176 -7.13 -8.71 2.79
CA ALA A 176 -7.68 -8.68 4.14
C ALA A 176 -7.65 -10.07 4.80
N GLU A 177 -7.99 -11.13 4.04
CA GLU A 177 -7.91 -12.52 4.51
C GLU A 177 -6.49 -12.91 4.91
N GLY A 178 -5.50 -12.57 4.07
CA GLY A 178 -4.08 -12.81 4.33
C GLY A 178 -3.61 -12.07 5.59
N ALA A 179 -3.93 -10.79 5.71
CA ALA A 179 -3.60 -9.99 6.89
C ALA A 179 -4.23 -10.54 8.18
N ALA A 180 -5.52 -10.90 8.14
CA ALA A 180 -6.22 -11.49 9.28
C ALA A 180 -5.63 -12.85 9.69
N CYS A 181 -5.26 -13.68 8.71
CA CYS A 181 -4.61 -14.96 8.97
C CYS A 181 -3.21 -14.79 9.56
N TYR A 182 -2.41 -13.86 9.04
CA TYR A 182 -1.14 -13.46 9.64
C TYR A 182 -1.34 -13.07 11.12
N ARG A 183 -2.28 -12.17 11.41
CA ARG A 183 -2.59 -11.72 12.79
C ARG A 183 -2.91 -12.91 13.70
N LYS A 184 -3.71 -13.89 13.23
CA LYS A 184 -3.99 -15.13 13.98
C LYS A 184 -2.72 -15.95 14.24
N LEU A 185 -1.83 -16.09 13.25
CA LEU A 185 -0.59 -16.86 13.38
C LEU A 185 0.43 -16.24 14.33
N VAL A 186 0.40 -14.91 14.49
CA VAL A 186 1.20 -14.18 15.48
C VAL A 186 0.47 -13.94 16.80
N ASP A 187 -0.76 -14.46 16.95
CA ASP A 187 -1.60 -14.27 18.15
C ASP A 187 -1.89 -12.80 18.47
N GLY A 188 -2.06 -11.99 17.42
CA GLY A 188 -2.29 -10.55 17.55
C GLY A 188 -1.11 -9.79 18.16
N LYS A 189 0.09 -10.36 18.15
CA LYS A 189 1.27 -9.64 18.64
C LYS A 189 1.65 -8.50 17.69
N PRO A 190 2.00 -7.32 18.23
CA PRO A 190 2.58 -6.22 17.47
C PRO A 190 3.85 -6.63 16.73
N LEU A 191 4.18 -5.91 15.66
CA LEU A 191 5.39 -6.19 14.88
C LEU A 191 6.65 -6.05 15.76
N GLY A 192 7.57 -7.02 15.67
CA GLY A 192 8.82 -7.01 16.44
C GLY A 192 8.70 -7.66 17.83
N GLU A 193 7.50 -8.02 18.27
CA GLU A 193 7.31 -8.73 19.53
C GLU A 193 7.59 -10.24 19.39
N PRO A 194 8.29 -10.87 20.36
CA PRO A 194 8.67 -12.28 20.25
C PRO A 194 7.49 -13.21 20.00
N LEU A 195 7.58 -13.93 18.89
CA LEU A 195 6.55 -14.80 18.38
C LEU A 195 6.36 -16.11 19.19
N ARG A 196 5.11 -16.54 19.43
CA ARG A 196 4.79 -17.78 20.17
C ARG A 196 5.41 -19.01 19.48
N LYS A 197 6.04 -19.93 20.25
CA LYS A 197 6.60 -21.18 19.72
C LYS A 197 5.53 -22.11 19.10
N GLY A 198 4.31 -22.12 19.63
CA GLY A 198 3.24 -23.03 19.17
C GLY A 198 2.82 -22.84 17.70
N THR A 199 2.99 -21.64 17.14
CA THR A 199 2.68 -21.33 15.73
C THR A 199 3.94 -21.23 14.84
N SER A 200 5.11 -21.65 15.35
CA SER A 200 6.37 -21.65 14.58
C SER A 200 6.28 -22.47 13.30
N MET A 201 5.85 -23.73 13.38
CA MET A 201 5.78 -24.60 12.20
C MET A 201 4.93 -24.02 11.05
N PRO A 202 3.67 -23.56 11.27
CA PRO A 202 2.89 -22.99 10.18
C PRO A 202 3.49 -21.69 9.63
N ARG A 203 4.06 -20.82 10.47
CA ARG A 203 4.77 -19.62 10.00
C ARG A 203 5.98 -19.99 9.14
N ASN A 204 6.78 -20.95 9.59
CA ASN A 204 7.97 -21.41 8.88
C ASN A 204 7.62 -22.05 7.54
N ALA A 205 6.52 -22.79 7.46
CA ALA A 205 6.03 -23.34 6.21
C ALA A 205 5.67 -22.24 5.20
N LEU A 206 4.98 -21.18 5.64
CA LEU A 206 4.61 -20.05 4.78
C LEU A 206 5.83 -19.31 4.25
N VAL A 207 6.77 -18.97 5.13
CA VAL A 207 7.99 -18.26 4.73
C VAL A 207 8.84 -19.10 3.78
N ARG A 208 9.00 -20.41 4.04
CA ARG A 208 9.74 -21.28 3.12
C ARG A 208 9.05 -21.47 1.77
N LEU A 209 7.73 -21.46 1.71
CA LEU A 209 7.02 -21.49 0.44
C LEU A 209 7.22 -20.19 -0.35
N LEU A 210 7.28 -19.05 0.34
CA LEU A 210 7.59 -17.76 -0.26
C LEU A 210 9.03 -17.74 -0.81
N GLU A 211 10.01 -18.16 0.00
CA GLU A 211 11.43 -18.23 -0.37
C GLU A 211 11.70 -19.20 -1.51
N ASN A 212 11.02 -20.35 -1.53
CA ASN A 212 11.08 -21.31 -2.64
C ASN A 212 10.25 -20.87 -3.86
N GLN A 213 9.68 -19.66 -3.85
CA GLN A 213 8.84 -19.11 -4.91
C GLN A 213 7.71 -20.06 -5.35
N SER A 214 7.07 -20.73 -4.39
CA SER A 214 6.02 -21.72 -4.65
C SER A 214 4.64 -21.08 -4.72
N PHE A 215 4.38 -20.44 -5.85
CA PHE A 215 3.12 -19.83 -6.26
C PHE A 215 3.08 -19.78 -7.80
N ASN A 216 2.00 -19.25 -8.39
CA ASN A 216 1.80 -19.20 -9.83
C ASN A 216 2.02 -20.55 -10.57
N GLY A 217 1.42 -21.63 -10.06
CA GLY A 217 1.59 -22.96 -10.64
C GLY A 217 2.92 -23.64 -10.30
N ARG A 218 3.82 -23.01 -9.54
CA ARG A 218 5.01 -23.62 -8.93
C ARG A 218 4.63 -24.31 -7.61
N TRP A 219 5.22 -25.49 -7.35
CA TRP A 219 4.86 -26.35 -6.22
C TRP A 219 6.09 -26.87 -5.48
N SER A 220 6.06 -26.80 -4.15
CA SER A 220 7.10 -27.32 -3.24
C SER A 220 6.69 -28.64 -2.61
N THR A 221 7.65 -29.52 -2.34
CA THR A 221 7.43 -30.77 -1.59
C THR A 221 7.59 -30.55 -0.08
N ALA A 222 7.03 -31.41 0.76
CA ALA A 222 7.27 -31.31 2.21
C ALA A 222 8.77 -31.37 2.58
N ARG A 223 9.59 -32.12 1.81
CA ARG A 223 11.06 -32.15 1.99
C ARG A 223 11.70 -30.79 1.74
N SER A 224 11.29 -30.08 0.68
CA SER A 224 11.78 -28.72 0.40
C SER A 224 11.41 -27.72 1.50
N LEU A 225 10.35 -28.00 2.26
CA LEU A 225 9.88 -27.16 3.37
C LEU A 225 10.52 -27.52 4.72
N SER A 226 11.11 -28.71 4.86
CA SER A 226 11.67 -29.19 6.13
C SER A 226 13.19 -29.05 6.24
N GLY A 227 13.89 -28.72 5.15
CA GLY A 227 15.26 -28.16 5.21
C GLY A 227 16.40 -29.17 5.43
N GLY A 228 16.27 -30.42 5.00
CA GLY A 228 17.39 -31.37 5.10
C GLY A 228 17.26 -32.62 4.23
N SER A 229 18.43 -33.16 3.83
CA SER A 229 18.61 -34.41 3.08
C SER A 229 18.30 -35.69 3.88
N ASN A 230 18.13 -35.58 5.20
CA ASN A 230 18.00 -36.73 6.12
C ASN A 230 16.56 -36.97 6.63
N LEU A 231 15.55 -36.29 6.08
CA LEU A 231 14.16 -36.50 6.46
C LEU A 231 13.48 -37.53 5.52
N PRO A 232 12.78 -38.55 6.07
CA PRO A 232 12.10 -39.57 5.27
C PRO A 232 11.01 -38.99 4.37
N ASP A 233 10.72 -39.67 3.25
CA ASP A 233 9.67 -39.28 2.29
C ASP A 233 8.28 -39.09 2.97
N PRO A 234 7.43 -38.19 2.44
CA PRO A 234 6.68 -37.26 3.28
C PRO A 234 5.31 -37.78 3.71
N LEU A 235 5.05 -37.77 5.03
CA LEU A 235 3.71 -37.93 5.60
C LEU A 235 2.85 -36.65 5.49
N GLY A 236 3.26 -35.67 4.69
CA GLY A 236 2.62 -34.34 4.58
C GLY A 236 2.71 -33.52 5.88
N PHE A 237 2.20 -32.29 5.87
CA PHE A 237 1.94 -31.60 7.13
C PHE A 237 0.82 -32.35 7.87
N SER A 238 1.10 -32.86 9.08
CA SER A 238 0.10 -33.53 9.92
C SER A 238 -0.99 -32.53 10.36
N GLN A 239 -2.01 -33.00 11.11
CA GLN A 239 -3.18 -32.22 11.56
C GLN A 239 -2.88 -30.87 12.26
N SER A 240 -1.63 -30.57 12.60
CA SER A 240 -1.15 -29.25 13.03
C SER A 240 -1.18 -28.17 11.93
N ALA A 241 -1.55 -28.52 10.69
CA ALA A 241 -1.72 -27.61 9.55
C ALA A 241 -3.07 -26.85 9.49
N LEU A 242 -3.97 -27.07 10.45
CA LEU A 242 -5.26 -26.36 10.54
C LEU A 242 -5.15 -24.83 10.35
N PRO A 243 -4.13 -24.13 10.90
CA PRO A 243 -3.94 -22.69 10.69
C PRO A 243 -3.58 -22.26 9.27
N LEU A 244 -3.24 -23.20 8.38
CA LEU A 244 -2.83 -22.94 6.99
C LEU A 244 -3.97 -23.17 5.97
N SER A 245 -5.16 -23.56 6.45
CA SER A 245 -6.33 -23.76 5.60
C SER A 245 -6.71 -22.44 4.93
N GLY A 246 -6.80 -22.43 3.60
CA GLY A 246 -7.06 -21.23 2.82
C GLY A 246 -5.79 -20.47 2.40
N LEU A 247 -4.67 -20.62 3.12
CA LEU A 247 -3.40 -19.98 2.76
C LEU A 247 -2.57 -20.81 1.79
N ILE A 248 -2.69 -22.13 1.83
CA ILE A 248 -1.91 -23.06 1.00
C ILE A 248 -2.86 -23.96 0.22
N LYS A 249 -2.58 -24.14 -1.07
CA LYS A 249 -3.17 -25.21 -1.91
C LYS A 249 -2.28 -26.44 -1.82
N GLN A 250 -2.91 -27.61 -1.67
CA GLN A 250 -2.22 -28.90 -1.64
C GLN A 250 -2.68 -29.80 -2.79
N ARG A 251 -1.75 -30.52 -3.41
CA ARG A 251 -2.02 -31.47 -4.49
C ARG A 251 -1.26 -32.78 -4.25
N LYS A 252 -1.96 -33.91 -4.32
CA LYS A 252 -1.32 -35.24 -4.34
C LYS A 252 -0.77 -35.52 -5.73
N THR A 253 0.49 -35.92 -5.80
CA THR A 253 1.22 -36.33 -7.01
C THR A 253 1.87 -37.69 -6.80
N GLY A 254 2.39 -38.30 -7.87
CA GLY A 254 3.12 -39.59 -7.77
C GLY A 254 4.29 -39.54 -6.79
N ASP A 255 4.92 -38.37 -6.65
CA ASP A 255 6.09 -38.12 -5.78
C ASP A 255 5.69 -37.62 -4.37
N GLY A 256 4.41 -37.71 -4.00
CA GLY A 256 3.89 -37.26 -2.71
C GLY A 256 3.03 -35.98 -2.78
N VAL A 257 2.83 -35.33 -1.63
CA VAL A 257 2.03 -34.10 -1.51
C VAL A 257 2.89 -32.88 -1.83
N LYS A 258 2.38 -32.03 -2.73
CA LYS A 258 2.99 -30.74 -3.06
C LYS A 258 2.11 -29.58 -2.59
N TYR A 259 2.75 -28.46 -2.31
CA TYR A 259 2.17 -27.28 -1.69
C TYR A 259 2.50 -26.01 -2.49
N THR A 260 1.58 -25.07 -2.53
CA THR A 260 1.77 -23.76 -3.18
C THR A 260 0.96 -22.70 -2.43
N LEU A 261 1.44 -21.46 -2.36
CA LEU A 261 0.73 -20.37 -1.71
C LEU A 261 -0.47 -19.93 -2.55
N THR A 262 -1.55 -19.61 -1.85
CA THR A 262 -2.64 -18.80 -2.41
C THR A 262 -2.26 -17.32 -2.37
N PRO A 263 -3.00 -16.42 -3.04
CA PRO A 263 -2.80 -14.97 -2.90
C PRO A 263 -2.87 -14.49 -1.44
N ALA A 264 -3.86 -14.94 -0.67
CA ALA A 264 -3.94 -14.66 0.77
C ALA A 264 -2.74 -15.25 1.53
N GLY A 265 -2.27 -16.44 1.14
CA GLY A 265 -1.07 -17.07 1.66
C GLY A 265 0.21 -16.28 1.38
N LEU A 266 0.32 -15.66 0.21
CA LEU A 266 1.45 -14.77 -0.13
C LEU A 266 1.47 -13.54 0.78
N VAL A 267 0.32 -12.86 0.93
CA VAL A 267 0.19 -11.71 1.83
C VAL A 267 0.59 -12.09 3.25
N ALA A 268 0.07 -13.21 3.77
CA ALA A 268 0.42 -13.70 5.09
C ALA A 268 1.91 -14.05 5.22
N ALA A 269 2.49 -14.71 4.22
CA ALA A 269 3.90 -15.10 4.24
C ALA A 269 4.85 -13.89 4.24
N ILE A 270 4.53 -12.84 3.47
CA ILE A 270 5.31 -11.60 3.42
C ILE A 270 5.30 -10.91 4.79
N GLU A 271 4.11 -10.73 5.38
CA GLU A 271 3.95 -10.15 6.72
C GLU A 271 4.68 -10.97 7.80
N ILE A 272 4.58 -12.31 7.77
CA ILE A 272 5.30 -13.19 8.71
C ILE A 272 6.81 -13.05 8.55
N ARG A 273 7.32 -13.06 7.32
CA ARG A 273 8.75 -12.90 7.05
C ARG A 273 9.26 -11.59 7.63
N ARG A 274 8.50 -10.51 7.47
CA ARG A 274 8.84 -9.19 8.01
C ARG A 274 8.83 -9.12 9.53
N HIS A 275 7.76 -9.62 10.15
CA HIS A 275 7.68 -9.71 11.61
C HIS A 275 8.88 -10.47 12.16
N HIS A 276 9.20 -11.60 11.53
CA HIS A 276 10.34 -12.42 11.93
C HIS A 276 11.68 -11.69 11.79
N LEU A 277 11.91 -11.04 10.65
CA LEU A 277 13.13 -10.24 10.43
C LEU A 277 13.27 -9.13 11.48
N MET A 278 12.18 -8.44 11.85
CA MET A 278 12.22 -7.42 12.91
C MET A 278 12.44 -7.99 14.32
N CYS A 279 11.99 -9.20 14.60
CA CYS A 279 12.19 -9.84 15.90
C CYS A 279 13.60 -10.41 16.08
N PHE A 280 14.19 -10.93 14.99
CA PHE A 280 15.32 -11.86 15.07
C PHE A 280 16.49 -11.51 14.15
N ASP A 281 16.42 -10.38 13.42
CA ASP A 281 17.39 -9.81 12.46
C ASP A 281 17.89 -10.72 11.32
N SER A 282 17.80 -12.05 11.43
CA SER A 282 18.21 -13.04 10.40
C SER A 282 17.84 -14.50 10.73
N LEU A 283 17.44 -14.83 11.97
CA LEU A 283 17.40 -16.24 12.40
C LEU A 283 16.10 -16.97 12.06
N TYR A 284 15.92 -17.39 10.81
CA TYR A 284 14.97 -18.46 10.48
C TYR A 284 15.64 -19.86 10.67
N GLN A 285 16.08 -20.16 11.90
CA GLN A 285 16.86 -21.36 12.36
C GLN A 285 18.38 -21.37 12.08
N ASP A 286 19.10 -22.26 12.82
CA ASP A 286 20.57 -22.32 13.09
C ASP A 286 21.53 -22.45 11.89
N ASP A 287 21.04 -22.70 10.68
CA ASP A 287 21.88 -22.69 9.47
C ASP A 287 21.58 -21.38 8.72
N ALA A 288 22.35 -20.36 9.08
CA ALA A 288 22.16 -18.97 8.69
C ALA A 288 21.97 -18.76 7.18
N LEU A 289 20.80 -18.25 6.80
CA LEU A 289 20.70 -17.35 5.66
C LEU A 289 20.57 -15.95 6.26
N SER A 290 21.68 -15.21 6.20
CA SER A 290 21.78 -13.82 6.60
C SER A 290 20.65 -13.01 5.96
N ALA A 291 20.06 -12.10 6.74
CA ALA A 291 19.23 -11.06 6.15
C ALA A 291 20.04 -10.37 5.06
N PRO A 292 19.44 -10.08 3.88
CA PRO A 292 20.12 -9.29 2.87
C PRO A 292 20.57 -7.99 3.54
N GLU A 293 21.84 -7.64 3.42
CA GLU A 293 22.33 -6.34 3.87
C GLU A 293 21.48 -5.25 3.21
N PRO A 294 21.17 -4.14 3.92
CA PRO A 294 20.46 -3.04 3.30
C PRO A 294 21.22 -2.60 2.05
N ALA A 295 20.53 -2.55 0.90
CA ALA A 295 21.10 -2.18 -0.38
C ALA A 295 21.84 -0.84 -0.22
N THR A 296 23.17 -0.87 -0.32
CA THR A 296 24.01 0.34 -0.32
C THR A 296 24.15 0.94 -1.72
N GLY A 297 23.42 0.38 -2.69
CA GLY A 297 23.59 0.63 -4.11
C GLY A 297 22.62 1.62 -4.72
N ALA A 298 22.44 1.51 -6.04
CA ALA A 298 21.82 2.50 -6.89
C ALA A 298 20.29 2.58 -6.66
N ARG A 299 19.67 3.72 -6.99
CA ARG A 299 18.21 3.90 -6.85
C ARG A 299 17.50 3.39 -8.08
N GLY A 300 16.76 2.30 -7.94
CA GLY A 300 15.98 1.71 -9.02
C GLY A 300 14.61 2.35 -9.16
N LEU A 301 14.06 2.36 -10.37
CA LEU A 301 12.70 2.85 -10.63
C LEU A 301 11.87 1.82 -11.42
N ILE A 302 10.74 1.41 -10.84
CA ILE A 302 9.65 0.73 -11.53
C ILE A 302 8.70 1.80 -12.02
N ALA A 303 8.62 1.99 -13.33
CA ALA A 303 7.85 3.07 -13.91
C ALA A 303 6.80 2.58 -14.92
N GLY A 304 5.60 3.16 -14.81
CA GLY A 304 4.48 2.89 -15.68
C GLY A 304 4.52 3.64 -17.01
N LEU A 305 4.02 3.00 -18.06
CA LEU A 305 3.73 3.59 -19.36
C LEU A 305 2.36 3.14 -19.83
N ARG A 306 1.40 4.07 -19.94
CA ARG A 306 0.10 3.76 -20.54
C ARG A 306 0.25 3.56 -22.06
N ALA A 307 -0.09 2.37 -22.53
CA ALA A 307 -0.15 2.03 -23.93
C ALA A 307 -1.60 2.05 -24.43
N ARG A 308 -1.80 2.55 -25.65
CA ARG A 308 -3.10 2.51 -26.35
C ARG A 308 -3.34 1.20 -27.07
N ASN A 309 -2.28 0.46 -27.40
CA ASN A 309 -2.32 -0.78 -28.17
C ASN A 309 -1.49 -1.85 -27.46
N THR A 310 -1.78 -3.11 -27.76
CA THR A 310 -1.07 -4.29 -27.22
C THR A 310 0.36 -4.47 -27.72
N ALA A 311 0.75 -3.79 -28.79
CA ALA A 311 2.12 -3.72 -29.27
C ALA A 311 2.49 -2.24 -29.44
N PRO A 312 2.80 -1.53 -28.35
CA PRO A 312 3.02 -0.10 -28.42
C PRO A 312 4.34 0.24 -29.11
N SER A 313 4.26 1.10 -30.11
CA SER A 313 5.40 1.92 -30.55
C SER A 313 5.37 3.22 -29.76
N PHE A 314 6.49 3.58 -29.15
CA PHE A 314 6.66 4.87 -28.50
C PHE A 314 7.47 5.78 -29.43
N GLU A 315 6.96 6.99 -29.63
CA GLU A 315 7.67 7.97 -30.45
C GLU A 315 8.94 8.44 -29.73
N ALA A 316 9.92 8.92 -30.50
CA ALA A 316 11.21 9.36 -29.94
C ALA A 316 11.04 10.48 -28.90
N GLU A 317 10.04 11.35 -29.08
CA GLU A 317 9.67 12.40 -28.12
C GLU A 317 9.20 11.79 -26.79
N GLU A 318 8.23 10.86 -26.82
CA GLU A 318 7.72 10.19 -25.62
C GLU A 318 8.82 9.43 -24.87
N CYS A 319 9.74 8.81 -25.61
CA CYS A 319 10.89 8.12 -25.04
C CYS A 319 11.84 9.09 -24.31
N ASN A 320 12.13 10.24 -24.93
CA ASN A 320 12.98 11.28 -24.34
C ASN A 320 12.33 11.95 -23.13
N GLU A 321 11.05 12.25 -23.21
CA GLU A 321 10.27 12.80 -22.10
C GLU A 321 10.32 11.86 -20.89
N PHE A 322 10.10 10.57 -21.10
CA PHE A 322 10.18 9.59 -20.03
C PHE A 322 11.59 9.48 -19.43
N ALA A 323 12.61 9.50 -20.29
CA ALA A 323 14.01 9.44 -19.84
C ALA A 323 14.41 10.67 -19.01
N ASN A 324 13.87 11.85 -19.32
CA ASN A 324 14.03 13.07 -18.51
C ASN A 324 13.33 12.92 -17.14
N GLY A 325 12.10 12.38 -17.13
CA GLY A 325 11.34 12.21 -15.89
C GLY A 325 11.99 11.26 -14.89
N SER A 326 12.81 10.31 -15.35
CA SER A 326 13.52 9.31 -14.52
C SER A 326 14.93 9.74 -14.08
N GLU A 327 15.27 11.03 -14.15
CA GLU A 327 16.54 11.55 -13.60
C GLU A 327 16.72 11.17 -12.12
N GLY A 328 17.94 10.74 -11.75
CA GLY A 328 18.26 10.29 -10.39
C GLY A 328 17.95 8.82 -10.10
N PHE A 329 17.38 8.08 -11.06
CA PHE A 329 17.15 6.64 -10.96
C PHE A 329 17.91 5.87 -12.05
N ASP A 330 18.56 4.79 -11.64
CA ASP A 330 19.21 3.76 -12.45
C ASP A 330 19.51 2.57 -11.52
N PRO A 331 19.09 1.32 -11.81
CA PRO A 331 18.42 0.82 -13.01
C PRO A 331 16.92 1.15 -13.14
N ILE A 332 16.36 0.95 -14.34
CA ILE A 332 14.93 1.16 -14.64
C ILE A 332 14.25 -0.17 -15.01
N ALA A 333 13.05 -0.40 -14.47
CA ALA A 333 12.12 -1.43 -14.87
C ALA A 333 10.82 -0.78 -15.39
N LEU A 334 10.28 -1.28 -16.50
CA LEU A 334 9.10 -0.70 -17.16
C LEU A 334 7.87 -1.60 -17.05
N VAL A 335 6.74 -0.99 -16.71
CA VAL A 335 5.41 -1.61 -16.78
C VAL A 335 4.62 -0.93 -17.90
N ILE A 336 4.39 -1.65 -18.99
CA ILE A 336 3.57 -1.21 -20.11
C ILE A 336 2.12 -1.57 -19.78
N SER A 337 1.39 -0.58 -19.27
CA SER A 337 0.01 -0.71 -18.80
C SER A 337 -0.98 -0.45 -19.93
N HIS A 338 -1.89 -1.38 -20.19
CA HIS A 338 -2.94 -1.23 -21.20
C HIS A 338 -4.27 -1.74 -20.67
N VAL A 339 -5.33 -0.97 -20.93
CA VAL A 339 -6.71 -1.38 -20.68
C VAL A 339 -7.38 -1.59 -22.03
N SER A 340 -8.07 -2.71 -22.17
CA SER A 340 -8.78 -3.10 -23.38
C SER A 340 -10.19 -3.52 -23.07
N GLU A 341 -11.12 -3.26 -23.99
CA GLU A 341 -12.52 -3.70 -23.88
C GLU A 341 -12.71 -5.15 -24.35
N SER A 342 -11.76 -5.68 -25.12
CA SER A 342 -11.86 -7.00 -25.77
C SER A 342 -10.64 -7.91 -25.57
N ALA A 343 -9.49 -7.39 -25.14
CA ALA A 343 -8.31 -8.21 -24.94
C ALA A 343 -8.41 -9.05 -23.65
N GLN A 344 -7.80 -10.23 -23.68
CA GLN A 344 -7.65 -11.06 -22.50
C GLN A 344 -6.63 -10.43 -21.53
N SER A 345 -6.94 -10.48 -20.24
CA SER A 345 -6.02 -10.00 -19.22
C SER A 345 -4.75 -10.84 -19.15
N SER A 346 -3.59 -10.19 -19.09
CA SER A 346 -2.30 -10.86 -18.96
C SER A 346 -1.25 -9.95 -18.32
N PHE A 347 -0.28 -10.56 -17.64
CA PHE A 347 0.86 -9.87 -17.05
C PHE A 347 2.11 -10.71 -17.34
N SER A 348 2.95 -10.26 -18.26
CA SER A 348 4.06 -11.08 -18.78
C SER A 348 5.20 -10.24 -19.34
N ASP A 349 6.41 -10.79 -19.29
CA ASP A 349 7.60 -10.15 -19.84
C ASP A 349 7.43 -9.83 -21.33
N LEU A 350 7.92 -8.66 -21.72
CA LEU A 350 7.93 -8.20 -23.11
C LEU A 350 9.32 -7.70 -23.50
N PRO A 351 9.66 -7.76 -24.79
CA PRO A 351 10.80 -7.01 -25.30
C PRO A 351 10.64 -5.53 -24.97
N SER A 352 11.70 -4.92 -24.44
CA SER A 352 11.75 -3.48 -24.25
C SER A 352 11.50 -2.76 -25.58
N PRO A 353 10.68 -1.69 -25.62
CA PRO A 353 10.48 -0.92 -26.82
C PRO A 353 11.81 -0.39 -27.36
N THR A 354 12.05 -0.55 -28.66
CA THR A 354 13.34 -0.18 -29.29
C THR A 354 13.69 1.28 -29.03
N GLY A 355 12.73 2.20 -29.21
CA GLY A 355 12.93 3.63 -28.96
C GLY A 355 13.34 3.96 -27.52
N MET A 356 12.72 3.31 -26.51
CA MET A 356 13.09 3.48 -25.11
C MET A 356 14.50 2.95 -24.82
N SER A 357 14.82 1.78 -25.37
CA SER A 357 16.13 1.15 -25.20
C SER A 357 17.25 2.01 -25.79
N GLU A 358 17.03 2.60 -26.97
CA GLU A 358 17.97 3.52 -27.60
C GLU A 358 18.18 4.80 -26.78
N VAL A 359 17.10 5.45 -26.34
CA VAL A 359 17.18 6.68 -25.55
C VAL A 359 17.88 6.45 -24.22
N PHE A 360 17.60 5.34 -23.52
CA PHE A 360 18.25 5.04 -22.24
C PHE A 360 19.72 4.70 -22.45
N GLY A 361 20.04 3.92 -23.49
CA GLY A 361 21.41 3.59 -23.86
C GLY A 361 22.25 4.84 -24.16
N GLN A 362 21.70 5.81 -24.91
CA GLN A 362 22.37 7.09 -25.18
C GLN A 362 22.63 7.92 -23.92
N ARG A 363 21.81 7.73 -22.87
CA ARG A 363 21.90 8.43 -21.59
C ARG A 363 22.65 7.65 -20.51
N GLY A 364 23.21 6.48 -20.87
CA GLY A 364 23.91 5.60 -19.94
C GLY A 364 23.03 5.01 -18.84
N LYS A 365 21.71 4.95 -19.04
CA LYS A 365 20.77 4.31 -18.12
C LYS A 365 20.56 2.85 -18.49
N ASN A 366 20.37 2.01 -17.48
CA ASN A 366 20.18 0.58 -17.65
C ASN A 366 18.68 0.21 -17.57
N LEU A 367 18.08 -0.13 -18.71
CA LEU A 367 16.75 -0.73 -18.76
C LEU A 367 16.87 -2.24 -18.54
N ILE A 368 16.54 -2.71 -17.34
CA ILE A 368 16.81 -4.09 -16.95
C ILE A 368 15.65 -5.06 -17.23
N ALA A 369 14.41 -4.56 -17.25
CA ALA A 369 13.22 -5.38 -17.40
C ALA A 369 12.07 -4.55 -17.98
N THR A 370 11.24 -5.20 -18.80
CA THR A 370 9.98 -4.65 -19.31
C THR A 370 8.89 -5.71 -19.20
N VAL A 371 7.76 -5.34 -18.61
CA VAL A 371 6.58 -6.21 -18.49
C VAL A 371 5.38 -5.55 -19.13
N GLY A 372 4.56 -6.33 -19.81
CA GLY A 372 3.24 -5.89 -20.28
C GLY A 372 2.17 -6.26 -19.26
N SER A 373 1.39 -5.28 -18.84
CA SER A 373 0.17 -5.47 -18.06
C SER A 373 -1.04 -5.10 -18.92
N TYR A 374 -1.74 -6.11 -19.40
CA TYR A 374 -2.95 -5.99 -20.20
C TYR A 374 -4.14 -6.34 -19.31
N CYS A 375 -5.05 -5.39 -19.10
CA CYS A 375 -6.26 -5.60 -18.32
C CYS A 375 -7.49 -5.50 -19.23
N GLY A 376 -8.22 -6.60 -19.33
CA GLY A 376 -9.51 -6.69 -20.02
C GLY A 376 -10.69 -6.88 -19.07
N PRO A 377 -11.92 -7.09 -19.58
CA PRO A 377 -13.11 -7.32 -18.75
C PRO A 377 -13.00 -8.57 -17.86
N ASP A 378 -12.16 -9.53 -18.26
CA ASP A 378 -11.84 -10.74 -17.52
C ASP A 378 -10.82 -10.53 -16.38
N TRP A 379 -10.43 -9.29 -16.11
CA TRP A 379 -9.42 -8.98 -15.10
C TRP A 379 -9.72 -9.64 -13.75
N ASP A 380 -8.72 -10.37 -13.28
CA ASP A 380 -8.71 -11.11 -12.02
C ASP A 380 -7.63 -10.53 -11.10
N THR A 381 -8.05 -10.02 -9.94
CA THR A 381 -7.17 -9.34 -8.98
C THR A 381 -6.13 -10.28 -8.40
N GLU A 382 -6.51 -11.53 -8.11
CA GLU A 382 -5.64 -12.56 -7.56
C GLU A 382 -4.52 -12.96 -8.54
N SER A 383 -4.87 -13.26 -9.79
CA SER A 383 -3.90 -13.65 -10.81
C SER A 383 -2.96 -12.51 -11.16
N HIS A 384 -3.48 -11.29 -11.29
CA HIS A 384 -2.64 -10.10 -11.52
C HIS A 384 -1.66 -9.91 -10.35
N PHE A 385 -2.12 -9.94 -9.10
CA PHE A 385 -1.26 -9.84 -7.92
C PHE A 385 -0.15 -10.89 -7.90
N VAL A 386 -0.48 -12.16 -8.18
CA VAL A 386 0.51 -13.25 -8.19
C VAL A 386 1.54 -13.08 -9.31
N ASN A 387 1.11 -12.72 -10.52
CA ASN A 387 2.01 -12.51 -11.65
C ASN A 387 2.94 -11.30 -11.43
N ALA A 388 2.39 -10.20 -10.92
CA ALA A 388 3.16 -9.01 -10.58
C ALA A 388 4.18 -9.28 -9.45
N MET A 389 3.82 -10.09 -8.45
CA MET A 389 4.75 -10.54 -7.42
C MET A 389 5.91 -11.36 -8.00
N GLU A 390 5.63 -12.31 -8.89
CA GLU A 390 6.67 -13.13 -9.54
C GLU A 390 7.65 -12.28 -10.33
N TRP A 391 7.13 -11.30 -11.07
CA TRP A 391 7.95 -10.34 -11.80
C TRP A 391 8.78 -9.45 -10.87
N LEU A 392 8.20 -8.88 -9.81
CA LEU A 392 8.93 -8.06 -8.84
C LEU A 392 10.11 -8.83 -8.20
N LEU A 393 9.89 -10.10 -7.84
CA LEU A 393 10.93 -10.97 -7.28
C LEU A 393 12.02 -11.37 -8.30
N SER A 394 11.78 -11.14 -9.59
CA SER A 394 12.80 -11.36 -10.64
C SER A 394 13.75 -10.17 -10.79
N LEU A 395 13.39 -9.00 -10.24
CA LEU A 395 14.24 -7.82 -10.29
C LEU A 395 15.48 -8.01 -9.38
N PRO A 396 16.63 -7.41 -9.72
CA PRO A 396 17.84 -7.48 -8.89
C PRO A 396 17.60 -6.90 -7.49
N GLU A 397 17.85 -7.70 -6.44
CA GLU A 397 17.57 -7.33 -5.05
C GLU A 397 18.80 -6.82 -4.26
N TYR A 398 20.02 -7.23 -4.61
CA TYR A 398 21.18 -7.10 -3.71
C TYR A 398 21.86 -5.72 -3.69
N ASP A 399 21.64 -4.86 -4.69
CA ASP A 399 22.32 -3.56 -4.83
C ASP A 399 21.40 -2.43 -5.32
N VAL A 400 20.08 -2.59 -5.23
CA VAL A 400 19.14 -1.60 -5.79
C VAL A 400 18.02 -1.25 -4.82
N GLU A 401 17.89 0.04 -4.49
CA GLU A 401 16.74 0.57 -3.76
C GLU A 401 15.62 0.92 -4.76
N TRP A 402 14.72 -0.03 -5.01
CA TRP A 402 13.60 0.15 -5.94
C TRP A 402 12.56 1.15 -5.44
N HIS A 403 11.99 1.93 -6.35
CA HIS A 403 10.86 2.82 -6.11
C HIS A 403 9.76 2.54 -7.15
N LEU A 404 8.50 2.54 -6.76
CA LEU A 404 7.35 2.44 -7.66
C LEU A 404 6.84 3.84 -8.02
N ASP A 405 6.86 4.22 -9.30
CA ASP A 405 6.12 5.40 -9.78
C ASP A 405 4.73 5.03 -10.30
N VAL A 406 3.71 5.44 -9.55
CA VAL A 406 2.30 5.15 -9.88
C VAL A 406 1.68 6.10 -10.91
N THR A 407 2.36 7.20 -11.25
CA THR A 407 1.82 8.33 -12.03
C THR A 407 1.17 7.89 -13.34
N ARG A 408 1.83 7.00 -14.07
CA ARG A 408 1.45 6.59 -15.42
C ARG A 408 0.98 5.13 -15.51
N LEU A 409 0.66 4.51 -14.39
CA LEU A 409 0.00 3.20 -14.38
C LEU A 409 -1.49 3.35 -14.68
N THR A 410 -2.14 2.28 -15.13
CA THR A 410 -3.61 2.18 -15.17
C THR A 410 -4.16 1.96 -13.76
N SER A 411 -5.44 2.20 -13.51
CA SER A 411 -6.02 2.04 -12.16
C SER A 411 -5.81 0.62 -11.61
N GLN A 412 -5.95 -0.41 -12.45
CA GLN A 412 -5.71 -1.82 -12.06
C GLN A 412 -4.27 -2.04 -11.60
N ASP A 413 -3.29 -1.54 -12.35
CA ASP A 413 -1.87 -1.63 -12.00
C ASP A 413 -1.54 -0.80 -10.76
N GLN A 414 -2.12 0.40 -10.63
CA GLN A 414 -1.95 1.25 -9.44
C GLN A 414 -2.38 0.50 -8.18
N ILE A 415 -3.53 -0.17 -8.19
CA ILE A 415 -4.03 -0.93 -7.04
C ILE A 415 -3.09 -2.10 -6.73
N VAL A 416 -2.82 -2.96 -7.72
CA VAL A 416 -2.04 -4.20 -7.51
C VAL A 416 -0.60 -3.91 -7.09
N LEU A 417 0.08 -3.02 -7.82
CA LEU A 417 1.47 -2.68 -7.52
C LEU A 417 1.59 -1.84 -6.24
N SER A 418 0.64 -0.97 -5.92
CA SER A 418 0.67 -0.27 -4.63
C SER A 418 0.51 -1.23 -3.45
N LEU A 419 -0.40 -2.21 -3.55
CA LEU A 419 -0.55 -3.23 -2.51
C LEU A 419 0.74 -4.07 -2.36
N LEU A 420 1.31 -4.54 -3.47
CA LEU A 420 2.55 -5.32 -3.46
C LEU A 420 3.73 -4.53 -2.91
N CYS A 421 3.95 -3.31 -3.41
CA CYS A 421 5.05 -2.45 -2.96
C CYS A 421 4.89 -2.04 -1.50
N HIS A 422 3.66 -1.83 -1.01
CA HIS A 422 3.40 -1.63 0.41
C HIS A 422 3.82 -2.86 1.24
N LEU A 423 3.38 -4.05 0.85
CA LEU A 423 3.73 -5.32 1.50
C LEU A 423 5.22 -5.62 1.46
N LEU A 424 5.93 -5.19 0.41
CA LEU A 424 7.37 -5.38 0.24
C LEU A 424 8.19 -4.21 0.81
N GLY A 425 7.55 -3.09 1.16
CA GLY A 425 8.20 -1.87 1.68
C GLY A 425 8.98 -1.11 0.63
N VAL A 426 8.66 -1.35 -0.63
CA VAL A 426 9.16 -0.57 -1.76
C VAL A 426 8.49 0.81 -1.70
N PRO A 427 9.26 1.91 -1.60
CA PRO A 427 8.73 3.26 -1.65
C PRO A 427 7.81 3.48 -2.86
N ILE A 428 6.62 4.06 -2.62
CA ILE A 428 5.69 4.43 -3.69
C ILE A 428 5.75 5.95 -3.85
N ILE A 429 5.96 6.37 -5.09
CA ILE A 429 6.11 7.77 -5.49
C ILE A 429 5.08 8.15 -6.54
N TYR A 430 4.72 9.42 -6.53
CA TYR A 430 3.92 10.08 -7.54
C TYR A 430 4.67 11.31 -8.02
N ARG A 431 4.70 11.54 -9.33
CA ARG A 431 5.46 12.62 -9.96
C ARG A 431 4.51 13.55 -10.70
N SER A 432 4.66 14.84 -10.47
CA SER A 432 3.86 15.88 -11.15
C SER A 432 4.76 16.99 -11.70
N MET A 433 4.25 17.70 -12.71
CA MET A 433 4.95 18.84 -13.31
C MET A 433 4.84 20.06 -12.41
N ARG A 434 5.95 20.74 -12.07
CA ARG A 434 5.88 21.99 -11.30
C ARG A 434 5.16 23.10 -12.08
N GLU A 435 3.97 23.50 -11.65
CA GLU A 435 3.54 24.89 -11.83
C GLU A 435 4.09 25.70 -10.65
N GLY A 436 4.66 26.88 -10.90
CA GLY A 436 5.03 27.79 -9.81
C GLY A 436 6.42 28.44 -9.91
N THR A 437 6.78 29.16 -8.84
CA THR A 437 7.90 30.10 -8.82
C THR A 437 9.24 29.42 -9.02
N GLY A 438 9.98 29.81 -10.07
CA GLY A 438 11.35 29.39 -10.33
C GLY A 438 12.33 29.87 -9.26
N VAL A 439 13.62 29.58 -9.45
CA VAL A 439 14.77 29.87 -8.54
C VAL A 439 14.91 31.35 -8.13
N ARG A 440 14.05 32.24 -8.61
CA ARG A 440 14.00 33.69 -8.29
C ARG A 440 12.61 34.24 -7.98
N GLY A 441 11.64 33.40 -7.61
CA GLY A 441 10.30 33.88 -7.24
C GLY A 441 9.43 34.37 -8.41
N MET A 442 9.78 34.02 -9.66
CA MET A 442 8.96 34.33 -10.84
C MET A 442 8.04 33.16 -11.17
N PRO A 443 6.72 33.36 -11.33
CA PRO A 443 5.81 32.30 -11.74
C PRO A 443 6.24 31.74 -13.10
N VAL A 444 6.29 30.42 -13.20
CA VAL A 444 6.50 29.71 -14.45
C VAL A 444 5.20 28.97 -14.72
N ASP A 445 4.51 29.36 -15.79
CA ASP A 445 3.38 28.61 -16.32
C ASP A 445 3.88 27.24 -16.81
N ALA A 446 3.07 26.19 -16.67
CA ALA A 446 3.35 24.92 -17.34
C ALA A 446 3.57 25.20 -18.84
N PRO A 447 4.70 24.81 -19.45
CA PRO A 447 4.93 25.12 -20.86
C PRO A 447 3.86 24.44 -21.72
N GLU A 448 3.14 25.22 -22.53
CA GLU A 448 2.18 24.67 -23.51
C GLU A 448 2.90 23.64 -24.40
N GLY A 449 2.44 22.39 -24.35
CA GLY A 449 2.92 21.31 -25.22
C GLY A 449 4.07 20.46 -24.68
N ILE A 450 4.67 20.77 -23.52
CA ILE A 450 5.70 19.92 -22.90
C ILE A 450 5.07 19.09 -21.79
N ARG A 451 5.02 17.76 -21.93
CA ARG A 451 4.35 16.88 -20.94
C ARG A 451 5.22 16.49 -19.75
N TYR A 452 6.54 16.62 -19.82
CA TYR A 452 7.45 16.28 -18.72
C TYR A 452 8.72 17.16 -18.75
N PRO A 453 8.77 18.27 -18.01
CA PRO A 453 9.99 19.05 -17.86
C PRO A 453 11.02 18.29 -17.01
N PRO A 454 12.34 18.53 -17.19
CA PRO A 454 13.34 18.13 -16.20
C PRO A 454 13.01 18.82 -14.86
N GLY A 455 13.02 18.04 -13.77
CA GLY A 455 12.67 18.53 -12.42
C GLY A 455 11.20 18.35 -12.01
N LEU A 456 10.62 17.18 -12.29
CA LEU A 456 9.33 16.78 -11.72
C LEU A 456 9.40 16.78 -10.19
N HIS A 457 8.33 17.26 -9.55
CA HIS A 457 8.20 17.15 -8.10
C HIS A 457 7.79 15.73 -7.74
N GLN A 458 8.51 15.15 -6.77
CA GLN A 458 8.27 13.82 -6.28
C GLN A 458 7.53 13.86 -4.96
N HIS A 459 6.36 13.23 -4.94
CA HIS A 459 5.54 12.97 -3.77
C HIS A 459 5.73 11.53 -3.36
N ARG A 460 5.77 11.25 -2.06
CA ARG A 460 5.90 9.89 -1.53
C ARG A 460 4.68 9.57 -0.68
N THR A 461 4.11 8.39 -0.84
CA THR A 461 3.15 7.90 0.16
C THR A 461 3.88 7.59 1.47
N PRO A 462 3.19 7.55 2.61
CA PRO A 462 3.81 7.15 3.87
C PRO A 462 4.47 5.77 3.74
N ILE A 463 5.58 5.58 4.46
CA ILE A 463 6.32 4.32 4.43
C ILE A 463 5.57 3.23 5.18
N TYR A 464 5.95 1.98 4.94
CA TYR A 464 5.30 0.82 5.56
C TYR A 464 5.27 0.89 7.10
N SER A 465 6.32 1.38 7.76
CA SER A 465 6.33 1.48 9.24
C SER A 465 5.25 2.42 9.77
N VAL A 466 4.94 3.53 9.08
CA VAL A 466 3.85 4.44 9.44
C VAL A 466 2.51 3.73 9.40
N TRP A 467 2.22 3.09 8.28
CA TRP A 467 1.00 2.32 8.09
C TRP A 467 0.86 1.15 9.06
N ARG A 468 2.00 0.56 9.43
CA ARG A 468 2.05 -0.46 10.46
C ARG A 468 1.69 0.10 11.83
N SER A 469 2.29 1.23 12.24
CA SER A 469 1.94 1.90 13.50
C SER A 469 0.46 2.24 13.55
N ILE A 470 -0.11 2.71 12.43
CA ILE A 470 -1.55 2.93 12.26
C ILE A 470 -2.33 1.62 12.49
N SER A 471 -1.94 0.52 11.82
CA SER A 471 -2.60 -0.79 12.02
C SER A 471 -2.51 -1.26 13.46
N ASP A 472 -1.37 -1.13 14.12
CA ASP A 472 -1.15 -1.61 15.49
C ASP A 472 -1.94 -0.76 16.50
N LEU A 473 -2.05 0.55 16.28
CA LEU A 473 -2.94 1.44 17.05
C LEU A 473 -4.41 1.01 16.92
N ILE A 474 -4.94 0.87 15.70
CA ILE A 474 -6.35 0.52 15.47
C ILE A 474 -6.69 -0.87 16.02
N VAL A 475 -5.83 -1.86 15.76
CA VAL A 475 -6.18 -3.29 15.95
C VAL A 475 -5.84 -3.77 17.36
N HIS A 476 -4.82 -3.20 17.98
CA HIS A 476 -4.29 -3.68 19.25
C HIS A 476 -4.37 -2.65 20.37
N ASP A 477 -4.74 -1.40 20.08
CA ASP A 477 -4.60 -0.25 20.99
C ASP A 477 -3.19 -0.18 21.61
N SER A 478 -2.20 -0.71 20.87
CA SER A 478 -0.87 -1.00 21.39
C SER A 478 0.17 -0.33 20.52
N LEU A 479 0.46 0.92 20.84
CA LEU A 479 1.80 1.47 20.63
C LEU A 479 2.65 1.13 21.87
N ASP A 480 3.97 1.04 21.76
CA ASP A 480 4.84 0.95 22.95
C ASP A 480 4.47 2.10 23.91
N GLU A 481 4.12 1.78 25.16
CA GLU A 481 3.58 2.75 26.13
C GLU A 481 4.50 3.96 26.32
N GLU A 482 5.83 3.77 26.22
CA GLU A 482 6.79 4.87 26.32
C GLU A 482 6.74 5.74 25.06
N VAL A 483 6.62 5.14 23.87
CA VAL A 483 6.48 5.88 22.61
C VAL A 483 5.12 6.60 22.55
N ARG A 484 4.04 5.99 23.04
CA ARG A 484 2.69 6.59 23.08
C ARG A 484 2.68 7.82 23.98
N ALA A 485 3.05 7.64 25.24
CA ALA A 485 3.12 8.73 26.21
C ALA A 485 4.04 9.86 25.73
N PHE A 486 5.10 9.49 25.00
CA PHE A 486 6.01 10.45 24.42
C PHE A 486 5.39 11.22 23.25
N LEU A 487 4.73 10.56 22.30
CA LEU A 487 4.00 11.23 21.21
C LEU A 487 2.89 12.16 21.75
N GLU A 488 2.12 11.71 22.75
CA GLU A 488 1.07 12.50 23.40
C GLU A 488 1.61 13.75 24.12
N SER A 489 2.87 13.74 24.53
CA SER A 489 3.51 14.88 25.22
C SER A 489 4.04 15.96 24.28
N ILE A 490 4.15 15.68 22.98
CA ILE A 490 4.70 16.61 21.99
C ILE A 490 3.61 17.62 21.60
N VAL A 491 3.82 18.88 21.99
CA VAL A 491 2.90 19.98 21.67
C VAL A 491 3.28 20.65 20.34
N ASP A 492 4.56 20.65 20.01
CA ASP A 492 5.11 21.21 18.77
C ASP A 492 5.89 20.12 18.01
N PRO A 493 5.50 19.75 16.77
CA PRO A 493 6.19 18.71 16.00
C PRO A 493 7.66 19.03 15.67
N ASP A 494 8.04 20.30 15.70
CA ASP A 494 9.43 20.75 15.51
C ASP A 494 10.23 20.77 16.83
N GLN A 495 9.58 20.42 17.95
CA GLN A 495 10.22 20.36 19.26
C GLN A 495 11.34 19.32 19.27
N VAL A 496 12.52 19.78 19.65
CA VAL A 496 13.66 18.91 19.89
C VAL A 496 13.55 18.36 21.30
N VAL A 497 13.50 17.05 21.40
CA VAL A 497 13.45 16.35 22.67
C VAL A 497 14.84 15.83 22.99
N THR A 498 15.37 16.25 24.14
CA THR A 498 16.61 15.69 24.68
C THR A 498 16.35 14.38 25.41
N LYS A 499 17.41 13.61 25.68
CA LYS A 499 17.28 12.41 26.51
C LYS A 499 16.67 12.68 27.88
N GLN A 500 16.98 13.84 28.47
CA GLN A 500 16.44 14.23 29.78
C GLN A 500 14.93 14.47 29.72
N ASP A 501 14.44 15.08 28.64
CA ASP A 501 13.01 15.31 28.45
C ASP A 501 12.28 13.97 28.27
N TYR A 502 12.82 13.07 27.43
CA TYR A 502 12.27 11.73 27.24
C TYR A 502 12.20 10.95 28.57
N ASP A 503 13.30 10.89 29.31
CA ASP A 503 13.36 10.18 30.59
C ASP A 503 12.35 10.81 31.59
N ALA A 504 12.20 12.13 31.61
CA ALA A 504 11.23 12.82 32.47
C ALA A 504 9.77 12.49 32.09
N ILE A 505 9.42 12.58 30.81
CA ILE A 505 8.07 12.30 30.29
C ILE A 505 7.69 10.86 30.59
N VAL A 506 8.55 9.89 30.25
CA VAL A 506 8.28 8.47 30.46
C VAL A 506 8.17 8.13 31.95
N ASN A 507 9.03 8.70 32.81
CA ASN A 507 8.96 8.46 34.25
C ASN A 507 7.70 9.03 34.88
N ILE A 508 7.23 10.19 34.42
CA ILE A 508 5.98 10.82 34.88
C ILE A 508 4.78 10.01 34.38
N ALA A 509 4.70 9.76 33.07
CA ALA A 509 3.55 9.10 32.44
C ALA A 509 3.38 7.65 32.92
N LEU A 510 4.47 6.91 33.10
CA LEU A 510 4.42 5.49 33.47
C LEU A 510 4.64 5.23 34.97
N SER A 511 4.77 6.27 35.79
CA SER A 511 4.99 6.15 37.25
C SER A 511 6.17 5.25 37.65
N ARG A 512 7.22 5.16 36.82
CA ARG A 512 8.29 4.14 36.97
C ARG A 512 9.40 4.51 37.98
N GLY A 513 9.37 5.69 38.59
CA GLY A 513 10.47 6.19 39.43
C GLY A 513 11.78 6.39 38.63
N GLU A 514 12.82 7.00 39.20
CA GLU A 514 14.08 7.38 38.51
C GLU A 514 14.91 6.22 37.90
N GLN A 515 14.37 5.00 37.77
CA GLN A 515 15.09 3.79 37.40
C GLN A 515 15.02 3.39 35.92
N ALA A 516 14.19 4.02 35.08
CA ALA A 516 14.09 3.65 33.67
C ALA A 516 15.22 4.26 32.82
N ARG A 517 16.43 3.69 32.87
CA ARG A 517 17.50 3.98 31.88
C ARG A 517 17.22 3.18 30.60
N SER A 518 16.15 3.56 29.88
CA SER A 518 15.82 2.99 28.57
C SER A 518 16.94 3.29 27.57
N ARG A 519 17.20 2.36 26.62
CA ARG A 519 18.02 2.67 25.43
C ARG A 519 17.17 3.50 24.47
N VAL A 520 16.97 4.78 24.84
CA VAL A 520 16.12 5.76 24.16
C VAL A 520 16.38 5.77 22.65
N GLU A 521 17.66 5.75 22.27
CA GLU A 521 18.06 5.84 20.87
C GLU A 521 17.62 4.65 20.02
N SER A 522 17.81 3.43 20.52
CA SER A 522 17.35 2.23 19.81
C SER A 522 15.83 2.07 19.80
N LYS A 523 15.10 2.80 20.67
CA LYS A 523 13.64 2.81 20.64
C LYS A 523 13.10 3.85 19.67
N LEU A 524 13.52 5.11 19.83
CA LEU A 524 13.03 6.23 19.02
C LEU A 524 13.43 6.11 17.54
N LEU A 525 14.62 5.57 17.25
CA LEU A 525 15.11 5.47 15.87
C LEU A 525 14.66 4.19 15.15
N ARG A 526 14.26 3.13 15.87
CA ARG A 526 13.94 1.82 15.27
C ARG A 526 12.76 1.91 14.31
N ASP A 527 11.74 2.68 14.67
CA ASP A 527 10.47 2.71 13.95
C ASP A 527 10.44 3.85 12.90
N GLY A 528 11.52 4.64 12.80
CA GLY A 528 11.66 5.75 11.85
C GLY A 528 10.83 6.99 12.19
N LEU A 529 10.10 6.99 13.31
CA LEU A 529 9.23 8.08 13.76
C LEU A 529 10.00 9.31 14.24
N PHE A 530 11.26 9.13 14.64
CA PHE A 530 12.11 10.21 15.12
C PHE A 530 13.42 10.26 14.33
N ALA A 531 13.91 11.48 14.10
CA ALA A 531 15.22 11.73 13.50
C ALA A 531 16.16 12.35 14.53
N ARG A 532 17.47 12.02 14.44
CA ARG A 532 18.49 12.72 15.24
C ARG A 532 18.59 14.17 14.79
N ALA A 533 18.58 15.09 15.74
CA ALA A 533 18.81 16.50 15.50
C ALA A 533 19.98 17.00 16.36
N THR A 534 20.92 17.70 15.73
CA THR A 534 22.08 18.29 16.41
C THR A 534 22.12 19.79 16.17
N PHE A 535 22.18 20.55 17.25
CA PHE A 535 22.22 22.01 17.17
C PHE A 535 23.57 22.53 17.66
N SER A 536 24.16 23.42 16.86
CA SER A 536 25.24 24.28 17.31
C SER A 536 24.60 25.54 17.91
N GLY A 537 24.83 25.78 19.20
CA GLY A 537 24.39 27.02 19.83
C GLY A 537 25.09 28.19 19.14
N GLY A 538 24.32 29.09 18.50
CA GLY A 538 24.81 30.22 17.70
C GLY A 538 25.63 31.29 18.43
N ALA A 539 26.13 31.02 19.64
CA ALA A 539 27.03 31.88 20.37
C ALA A 539 28.25 31.10 20.84
N ARG A 540 29.45 31.60 20.48
CA ARG A 540 30.77 31.05 20.77
C ARG A 540 30.82 30.34 22.14
N GLY A 541 30.94 29.02 22.13
CA GLY A 541 31.40 28.23 23.27
C GLY A 541 30.35 27.41 24.06
N ARG A 542 29.10 27.28 23.61
CA ARG A 542 28.16 26.31 24.24
C ARG A 542 28.18 24.95 23.53
N ALA A 543 28.10 23.88 24.33
CA ALA A 543 28.10 22.49 23.92
C ALA A 543 27.02 22.19 22.87
N THR A 544 27.38 21.41 21.85
CA THR A 544 26.42 20.81 20.90
C THR A 544 25.39 20.01 21.68
N THR A 545 24.11 20.37 21.54
CA THR A 545 23.01 19.62 22.15
C THR A 545 22.47 18.66 21.09
N SER A 546 22.51 17.37 21.38
CA SER A 546 21.95 16.31 20.55
C SER A 546 20.63 15.83 21.14
N GLY A 547 19.59 15.76 20.32
CA GLY A 547 18.29 15.24 20.69
C GLY A 547 17.59 14.58 19.50
N TRP A 548 16.28 14.40 19.61
CA TRP A 548 15.43 13.82 18.59
C TRP A 548 14.28 14.77 18.27
N VAL A 549 13.87 14.80 17.00
CA VAL A 549 12.69 15.51 16.52
C VAL A 549 11.80 14.52 15.78
N LEU A 550 10.49 14.78 15.69
CA LEU A 550 9.61 13.97 14.87
C LEU A 550 10.06 14.02 13.41
N SER A 551 10.20 12.85 12.80
CA SER A 551 10.34 12.75 11.35
C SER A 551 9.02 13.11 10.66
N SER A 552 9.02 13.30 9.35
CA SER A 552 7.78 13.43 8.55
C SER A 552 6.83 12.26 8.79
N ASP A 553 7.36 11.06 8.96
CA ASP A 553 6.62 9.84 9.25
C ASP A 553 6.06 9.82 10.69
N GLY A 554 6.83 10.31 11.67
CA GLY A 554 6.37 10.48 13.05
C GLY A 554 5.23 11.48 13.17
N ARG A 555 5.25 12.57 12.39
CA ARG A 555 4.16 13.55 12.34
C ARG A 555 2.85 12.92 11.87
N ILE A 556 2.92 12.00 10.90
CA ILE A 556 1.74 11.28 10.41
C ILE A 556 1.15 10.39 11.50
N VAL A 557 1.97 9.64 12.24
CA VAL A 557 1.47 8.79 13.33
C VAL A 557 0.88 9.63 14.46
N MET A 558 1.52 10.74 14.83
CA MET A 558 1.00 11.67 15.84
C MET A 558 -0.35 12.27 15.40
N ALA A 559 -0.43 12.72 14.15
CA ALA A 559 -1.64 13.24 13.53
C ALA A 559 -2.78 12.22 13.57
N PHE A 560 -2.46 10.97 13.23
CA PHE A 560 -3.39 9.87 13.27
C PHE A 560 -3.92 9.62 14.69
N MET A 561 -3.05 9.59 15.70
CA MET A 561 -3.45 9.37 17.09
C MET A 561 -4.41 10.47 17.57
N GLN A 562 -4.11 11.73 17.26
CA GLN A 562 -4.98 12.86 17.61
C GLN A 562 -6.38 12.75 16.97
N ALA A 563 -6.46 12.24 15.74
CA ALA A 563 -7.72 11.99 15.05
C ALA A 563 -8.47 10.74 15.55
N TRP A 564 -7.75 9.77 16.14
CA TRP A 564 -8.33 8.53 16.69
C TRP A 564 -8.92 8.73 18.10
N ASP A 565 -8.27 9.54 18.94
CA ASP A 565 -8.68 9.77 20.34
C ASP A 565 -9.75 10.88 20.51
N GLY A 566 -10.07 11.63 19.44
CA GLY A 566 -11.06 12.74 19.43
C GLY A 566 -12.46 12.32 18.98
#